data_AF-A0A8X7RLB6-F1
#
_entry.id   AF-A0A8X7RLB6-F1
#
_cell.length_a   1.000
_cell.length_b   1.000
_cell.length_c   1.000
_cell.angle_alpha   90.00
_cell.angle_beta   90.00
_cell.angle_gamma   90.00
#
_symmetry.space_group_name_H-M   'P 1'
#
loop_
_entity.id
_entity.type
_entity.pdbx_description
1 polymer ?
#
loop_
_entity_poly.entity_id
_entity_poly.type
_entity_poly.pdbx_seq_one_letter_code
_entity_poly.pdbx_strand_id
1 'polypeptide(L)'
;MGDIMGQDYSYTQPSSSAESLDMTSLLEAECELYKDEDDSRILHQVYGDEADDGMPSTCYCGSDAVVATSYTRKDPGRLYLTCENVNDGDCHIWKWWDVAVTEELRDVQTQLRRE
;
A
#
# COMPACT_ATOMS: atom_id res chain seq x y z
N MET A 1 58.53 20.46 24.41
CA MET A 1 58.08 19.26 25.14
C MET A 1 56.64 19.01 24.73
N GLY A 2 56.38 17.91 24.00
CA GLY A 2 55.02 17.50 23.66
C GLY A 2 54.73 16.24 24.45
N ASP A 3 53.75 16.29 25.35
CA ASP A 3 53.36 15.16 26.18
C ASP A 3 51.91 14.78 25.90
N ILE A 4 51.76 13.48 25.64
CA ILE A 4 50.56 12.71 25.32
C ILE A 4 49.67 12.62 26.57
N MET A 5 48.40 13.01 26.47
CA MET A 5 47.39 12.74 27.51
C MET A 5 46.28 11.88 26.88
N GLY A 6 46.45 10.56 26.98
CA GLY A 6 45.41 9.59 26.69
C GLY A 6 44.29 9.70 27.73
N GLN A 7 43.05 9.80 27.26
CA GLN A 7 41.89 9.72 28.13
C GLN A 7 41.42 8.27 28.19
N ASP A 8 41.49 7.72 29.40
CA ASP A 8 40.96 6.44 29.82
C ASP A 8 39.43 6.51 29.91
N TYR A 9 38.76 6.15 28.81
CA TYR A 9 37.32 5.89 28.84
C TYR A 9 37.05 4.58 29.60
N SER A 10 36.75 4.69 30.90
CA SER A 10 36.29 3.58 31.73
C SER A 10 34.77 3.51 31.72
N TYR A 11 34.21 2.62 30.90
CA TYR A 11 32.77 2.37 30.84
C TYR A 11 32.40 1.36 31.93
N THR A 12 31.80 1.82 33.03
CA THR A 12 31.23 0.93 34.05
C THR A 12 29.85 0.48 33.57
N GLN A 13 29.75 -0.73 33.03
CA GLN A 13 28.44 -1.33 32.77
C GLN A 13 27.72 -1.58 34.09
N PRO A 14 26.46 -1.13 34.26
CA PRO A 14 25.64 -1.64 35.34
C PRO A 14 25.45 -3.14 35.09
N SER A 15 25.84 -3.96 36.07
CA SER A 15 25.56 -5.40 36.06
C SER A 15 24.05 -5.58 35.87
N SER A 16 23.66 -6.13 34.73
CA SER A 16 22.27 -6.42 34.40
C SER A 16 21.73 -7.48 35.36
N SER A 17 21.08 -7.04 36.44
CA SER A 17 20.23 -7.92 37.24
C SER A 17 19.07 -8.38 36.36
N ALA A 18 19.01 -9.69 36.14
CA ALA A 18 18.05 -10.36 35.29
C ALA A 18 16.65 -10.30 35.90
N GLU A 19 15.94 -9.19 35.68
CA GLU A 19 14.49 -9.22 35.60
C GLU A 19 14.19 -9.57 34.14
N SER A 20 14.13 -10.86 33.84
CA SER A 20 13.82 -11.35 32.49
C SER A 20 12.37 -11.02 32.17
N LEU A 21 12.13 -9.77 31.73
CA LEU A 21 10.92 -9.46 30.99
C LEU A 21 10.92 -10.41 29.81
N ASP A 22 9.95 -11.31 29.82
CA ASP A 22 9.83 -12.36 28.83
C ASP A 22 9.63 -11.67 27.48
N MET A 23 10.69 -11.66 26.67
CA MET A 23 10.71 -10.96 25.38
C MET A 23 9.55 -11.46 24.51
N THR A 24 9.16 -12.73 24.66
CA THR A 24 7.99 -13.32 24.01
C THR A 24 6.66 -12.66 24.40
N SER A 25 6.47 -12.29 25.66
CA SER A 25 5.25 -11.61 26.10
C SER A 25 5.12 -10.18 25.55
N LEU A 26 6.24 -9.47 25.38
CA LEU A 26 6.27 -8.15 24.71
C LEU A 26 5.96 -8.26 23.21
N LEU A 27 6.54 -9.26 22.55
CA LEU A 27 6.29 -9.55 21.13
C LEU A 27 4.84 -10.00 20.88
N GLU A 28 4.25 -10.78 21.79
CA GLU A 28 2.84 -11.19 21.73
C GLU A 28 1.89 -9.99 21.89
N ALA A 29 2.15 -9.10 22.84
CA ALA A 29 1.34 -7.89 23.03
C ALA A 29 1.41 -6.95 21.81
N GLU A 30 2.57 -6.88 21.15
CA GLU A 30 2.74 -6.13 19.90
C GLU A 30 1.97 -6.80 18.76
N CYS A 31 2.07 -8.13 18.61
CA CYS A 31 1.28 -8.88 17.64
C CYS A 31 -0.24 -8.75 17.83
N GLU A 32 -0.75 -8.71 19.07
CA GLU A 32 -2.20 -8.51 19.34
C GLU A 32 -2.70 -7.14 18.86
N LEU A 33 -1.87 -6.08 18.96
CA LEU A 33 -2.23 -4.76 18.43
C LEU A 33 -2.31 -4.71 16.89
N TYR A 34 -1.63 -5.62 16.20
CA TYR A 34 -1.69 -5.75 14.73
C TYR A 34 -2.64 -6.86 14.25
N LYS A 35 -3.40 -7.52 15.15
CA LYS A 35 -4.39 -8.54 14.75
C LYS A 35 -5.71 -7.95 14.26
N ASP A 36 -5.96 -6.67 14.49
CA ASP A 36 -7.16 -5.96 14.03
C ASP A 36 -7.00 -5.38 12.61
N GLU A 37 -6.17 -6.00 11.75
CA GLU A 37 -6.11 -5.71 10.32
C GLU A 37 -7.37 -6.26 9.60
N ASP A 38 -8.53 -5.67 9.89
CA ASP A 38 -9.74 -5.78 9.08
C ASP A 38 -10.16 -4.42 8.46
N ASP A 39 -9.26 -3.43 8.46
CA ASP A 39 -9.47 -2.20 7.69
C ASP A 39 -9.40 -2.47 6.17
N SER A 40 -8.79 -3.59 5.77
CA SER A 40 -8.71 -4.02 4.37
C SER A 40 -10.01 -4.67 3.87
N ARG A 41 -10.74 -5.44 4.69
CA ARG A 41 -12.03 -6.01 4.25
C ARG A 41 -13.16 -5.01 4.36
N ILE A 42 -13.10 -4.03 5.27
CA ILE A 42 -14.05 -2.91 5.29
C ILE A 42 -13.96 -2.10 3.99
N LEU A 43 -12.74 -1.79 3.50
CA LEU A 43 -12.59 -1.07 2.23
C LEU A 43 -13.12 -1.90 1.04
N HIS A 44 -12.81 -3.20 1.02
CA HIS A 44 -13.28 -4.12 0.00
C HIS A 44 -14.80 -4.36 0.04
N GLN A 45 -15.44 -4.32 1.21
CA GLN A 45 -16.89 -4.41 1.37
C GLN A 45 -17.64 -3.12 0.99
N VAL A 46 -17.00 -1.96 1.13
CA VAL A 46 -17.58 -0.65 0.77
C VAL A 46 -17.38 -0.33 -0.71
N TYR A 47 -16.27 -0.77 -1.31
CA TYR A 47 -15.88 -0.47 -2.69
C TYR A 47 -15.85 -1.71 -3.61
N GLY A 48 -16.75 -2.67 -3.37
CA GLY A 48 -17.21 -3.71 -4.30
C GLY A 48 -16.15 -4.40 -5.17
N ASP A 49 -15.61 -5.52 -4.71
CA ASP A 49 -14.58 -6.30 -5.41
C ASP A 49 -15.02 -6.95 -6.73
N GLU A 50 -16.32 -7.03 -7.05
CA GLU A 50 -16.81 -7.73 -8.25
C GLU A 50 -17.50 -6.80 -9.29
N ALA A 51 -17.48 -5.48 -9.08
CA ALA A 51 -18.12 -4.51 -9.98
C ALA A 51 -17.11 -3.64 -10.77
N ASP A 52 -15.82 -3.74 -10.46
CA ASP A 52 -14.75 -2.94 -11.10
C ASP A 52 -13.66 -3.83 -11.74
N ASP A 53 -13.93 -5.14 -11.89
CA ASP A 53 -13.10 -6.04 -12.72
C ASP A 53 -13.23 -5.62 -14.19
N GLY A 54 -12.09 -5.28 -14.80
CA GLY A 54 -12.03 -4.82 -16.19
C GLY A 54 -11.61 -3.36 -16.35
N MET A 55 -11.85 -2.82 -17.55
CA MET A 55 -11.50 -1.46 -17.94
C MET A 55 -12.70 -0.53 -17.72
N PRO A 56 -12.72 0.22 -16.61
CA PRO A 56 -13.86 1.06 -16.32
C PRO A 56 -13.92 2.21 -17.32
N SER A 57 -15.08 2.32 -17.97
CA SER A 57 -15.38 3.37 -18.95
C SER A 57 -16.02 4.61 -18.32
N THR A 58 -16.61 4.46 -17.13
CA THR A 58 -17.37 5.51 -16.43
C THR A 58 -16.90 5.62 -14.98
N CYS A 59 -16.75 6.84 -14.48
CA CYS A 59 -16.46 7.13 -13.09
C CYS A 59 -17.72 7.00 -12.21
N TYR A 60 -17.55 6.84 -10.89
CA TYR A 60 -18.62 6.82 -9.90
C TYR A 60 -19.51 8.08 -9.90
N CYS A 61 -18.99 9.22 -10.37
CA CYS A 61 -19.77 10.45 -10.55
C CYS A 61 -20.63 10.49 -11.84
N GLY A 62 -20.57 9.44 -12.66
CA GLY A 62 -21.28 9.35 -13.95
C GLY A 62 -20.59 10.04 -15.12
N SER A 63 -19.39 10.60 -14.92
CA SER A 63 -18.56 11.16 -15.99
C SER A 63 -17.68 10.08 -16.64
N ASP A 64 -17.22 10.32 -17.87
CA ASP A 64 -16.34 9.39 -18.58
C ASP A 64 -14.98 9.24 -17.87
N ALA A 65 -14.46 8.01 -17.83
CA ALA A 65 -13.11 7.75 -17.35
C ALA A 65 -12.08 8.17 -18.41
N VAL A 66 -11.04 8.89 -17.97
CA VAL A 66 -9.98 9.42 -18.83
C VAL A 66 -8.63 8.77 -18.50
N VAL A 67 -7.81 8.51 -19.52
CA VAL A 67 -6.45 8.01 -19.33
C VAL A 67 -5.48 9.17 -19.19
N ALA A 68 -4.78 9.23 -18.06
CA ALA A 68 -3.76 10.21 -17.75
C ALA A 68 -2.37 9.55 -17.65
N THR A 69 -1.32 10.36 -17.79
CA THR A 69 0.08 9.93 -17.65
C THR A 69 0.61 10.34 -16.28
N SER A 70 1.19 9.40 -15.55
CA SER A 70 1.90 9.66 -14.29
C SER A 70 3.22 10.34 -14.61
N TYR A 71 3.45 11.48 -13.96
CA TYR A 71 4.72 12.20 -13.96
C TYR A 71 5.45 12.07 -12.62
N THR A 72 5.06 11.10 -11.80
CA THR A 72 5.71 10.87 -10.50
C THR A 72 7.13 10.35 -10.71
N ARG A 73 8.03 10.64 -9.77
CA ARG A 73 9.42 10.12 -9.84
C ARG A 73 9.50 8.60 -9.76
N LYS A 74 8.50 7.98 -9.12
CA LYS A 74 8.44 6.53 -8.89
C LYS A 74 7.98 5.79 -10.15
N ASP A 75 6.99 6.34 -10.85
CA ASP A 75 6.36 5.73 -12.02
C ASP A 75 6.25 6.74 -13.19
N PRO A 76 7.39 7.22 -13.74
CA PRO A 76 7.36 8.22 -14.80
C PRO A 76 6.85 7.60 -16.11
N GLY A 77 5.86 8.25 -16.73
CA GLY A 77 5.27 7.81 -18.00
C GLY A 77 4.23 6.70 -17.87
N ARG A 78 3.96 6.18 -16.67
CA ARG A 78 2.95 5.13 -16.49
C ARG A 78 1.54 5.68 -16.65
N LEU A 79 0.67 4.97 -17.35
CA LEU A 79 -0.71 5.42 -17.60
C LEU A 79 -1.65 4.97 -16.48
N TYR A 80 -2.61 5.82 -16.13
CA TYR A 80 -3.67 5.50 -15.17
C TYR A 80 -5.01 6.08 -15.63
N LEU A 81 -6.10 5.41 -15.26
CA LEU A 81 -7.47 5.87 -15.42
C LEU A 81 -7.82 6.83 -14.28
N THR A 82 -8.47 7.93 -14.60
CA THR A 82 -8.92 8.94 -13.65
C THR A 82 -10.19 9.64 -14.15
N CYS A 83 -10.71 10.58 -13.38
CA CYS A 83 -11.88 11.38 -13.73
C CYS A 83 -11.50 12.85 -13.90
N GLU A 84 -12.16 13.57 -14.81
CA GLU A 84 -11.95 15.03 -14.95
C GLU A 84 -12.33 15.81 -13.68
N ASN A 85 -13.38 15.34 -12.99
CA ASN A 85 -13.89 15.93 -11.76
C ASN A 85 -13.17 15.48 -10.49
N VAL A 86 -12.00 14.82 -10.58
CA VAL A 86 -11.26 14.25 -9.44
C VAL A 86 -10.99 15.23 -8.28
N ASN A 87 -11.08 16.54 -8.53
CA ASN A 87 -10.79 17.60 -7.56
C ASN A 87 -12.04 18.22 -6.90
N ASP A 88 -13.22 17.62 -7.05
CA ASP A 88 -14.47 18.09 -6.41
C ASP A 88 -14.61 17.69 -4.93
N GLY A 89 -13.77 16.76 -4.44
CA GLY A 89 -13.77 16.26 -3.07
C GLY A 89 -14.54 14.96 -2.84
N ASP A 90 -15.17 14.40 -3.88
CA ASP A 90 -15.85 13.11 -3.84
C ASP A 90 -14.89 11.94 -4.20
N CYS A 91 -15.37 10.70 -4.05
CA CYS A 91 -14.62 9.52 -4.45
C CYS A 91 -14.71 9.32 -5.97
N HIS A 92 -13.56 9.44 -6.65
CA HIS A 92 -13.45 9.24 -8.09
C HIS A 92 -12.66 8.00 -8.43
N ILE A 93 -12.85 7.55 -9.67
CA ILE A 93 -12.12 6.42 -10.20
C ILE A 93 -10.62 6.71 -10.27
N TRP A 94 -9.84 5.72 -9.81
CA TRP A 94 -8.41 5.70 -9.98
C TRP A 94 -7.95 4.26 -10.14
N LYS A 95 -7.34 3.94 -11.27
CA LYS A 95 -6.84 2.58 -11.54
C LYS A 95 -5.65 2.65 -12.48
N TRP A 96 -4.64 1.82 -12.26
CA TRP A 96 -3.54 1.71 -13.22
C TRP A 96 -4.03 1.14 -14.55
N TRP A 97 -3.66 1.77 -15.66
CA TRP A 97 -4.15 1.38 -16.99
C TRP A 97 -3.69 -0.03 -17.36
N ASP A 98 -2.45 -0.39 -17.00
CA ASP A 98 -1.89 -1.73 -17.24
C ASP A 98 -2.61 -2.83 -16.45
N VAL A 99 -3.09 -2.51 -15.25
CA VAL A 99 -3.88 -3.42 -14.42
C VAL A 99 -5.24 -3.65 -15.07
N ALA A 100 -5.95 -2.57 -15.42
CA ALA A 100 -7.25 -2.64 -16.09
C ALA A 100 -7.20 -3.44 -17.41
N VAL A 101 -6.18 -3.21 -18.25
CA VAL A 101 -6.01 -3.96 -19.51
C VAL A 101 -5.69 -5.43 -19.25
N THR A 102 -4.90 -5.73 -18.23
CA THR A 102 -4.53 -7.12 -17.92
C THR A 102 -5.73 -7.94 -17.45
N GLU A 103 -6.65 -7.33 -16.69
CA GLU A 103 -7.90 -7.96 -16.27
C GLU A 103 -8.80 -8.27 -17.48
N GLU A 104 -9.06 -7.29 -18.34
CA GLU A 104 -9.83 -7.49 -19.58
C GLU A 104 -9.25 -8.60 -20.46
N LEU A 105 -7.92 -8.63 -20.63
CA LEU A 105 -7.26 -9.66 -21.43
C LEU A 105 -7.40 -11.06 -20.81
N ARG A 106 -7.40 -11.19 -19.47
CA ARG A 106 -7.62 -12.47 -18.79
C ARG A 106 -9.04 -12.96 -18.97
N ASP A 107 -10.01 -12.05 -18.96
CA ASP A 107 -11.41 -12.38 -19.18
C ASP A 107 -11.67 -12.84 -20.60
N VAL A 108 -11.15 -12.10 -21.59
CA VAL A 108 -11.19 -12.50 -23.00
C VAL A 108 -10.52 -13.87 -23.20
N GLN A 109 -9.35 -14.08 -22.60
CA GLN A 109 -8.65 -15.37 -22.70
C GLN A 109 -9.45 -16.53 -22.08
N THR A 110 -10.15 -16.28 -20.98
CA THR A 110 -10.98 -17.27 -20.30
C THR A 110 -12.22 -17.61 -21.13
N GLN A 111 -12.85 -16.61 -21.75
CA GLN A 111 -13.99 -16.80 -22.66
C GLN A 111 -13.59 -17.65 -23.87
N LEU A 112 -12.47 -17.31 -24.54
CA LEU A 112 -11.95 -18.07 -25.68
C LEU A 112 -11.58 -19.53 -25.35
N ARG A 113 -11.28 -19.85 -24.09
CA ARG A 113 -10.99 -21.23 -23.66
C ARG A 113 -12.25 -22.06 -23.43
N ARG A 114 -13.40 -21.40 -23.22
CA ARG A 114 -14.69 -22.03 -22.94
C ARG A 114 -15.52 -22.30 -24.20
N GLU A 115 -15.10 -21.75 -25.34
CA GLU A 115 -15.63 -22.01 -26.69
C GLU A 115 -14.83 -23.11 -27.40
#